data_AF-A0A2G6C0B4-F1
#
_entry.id   AF-A0A2G6C0B4-F1
#
_cell.length_a   1.000
_cell.length_b   1.000
_cell.length_c   1.000
_cell.angle_alpha   90.00
_cell.angle_beta   90.00
_cell.angle_gamma   90.00
#
_symmetry.space_group_name_H-M   'P 1'
#
loop_
_entity.id
_entity.type
_entity.pdbx_description
1 polymer ?
#
loop_
_entity_poly.entity_id
_entity_poly.type
_entity_poly.pdbx_seq_one_letter_code
_entity_poly.pdbx_strand_id
1 'polypeptide(L)'
;MSIYARRQQRRTLETNTTPPLPALARYGHWVCNSGMPSQATLEAAAGHKLSYTTFNYDRREYAEQLKELDPDVSIMIYICLSSARDYEPTEAIAGAVSWNDAVANDWLALDVNGDRMPWGGYGGHYQAKVWDSAYQDAYIAHIDAVLQDPLVDGIWADNDMWTLQWYNENFFAGTSSREETDQKLRDGLDVLVARAGAHARSLGKFLMPNYSEGRNSLPRHAVHAEAGGGICEEQFANWGESGEPQLYDWGDGGWVDQQKELRSGEHNTAITYHREGDTRTALYGYTSFLLRAEPGEDGWTAMSSTFPIGEHVWLPFQDTPLGQPTGQATQADQVWTRSFEKAFVAVNPHQSAANVTDPLGQTHEMGALTGLIVPVQ
;
A
#
# COMPACT_ATOMS: atom_id res chain seq x y z
N MET A 1 -1.62 17.06 53.45
CA MET A 1 -2.21 18.08 52.54
C MET A 1 -1.07 18.75 51.78
N SER A 2 -0.29 17.97 51.02
CA SER A 2 -0.37 17.67 49.58
C SER A 2 -0.26 18.91 48.66
N ILE A 3 0.83 18.90 47.90
CA ILE A 3 1.39 19.93 47.04
C ILE A 3 0.57 19.99 45.74
N TYR A 4 -0.45 20.85 45.71
CA TYR A 4 -1.24 21.11 44.50
C TYR A 4 -1.69 22.57 44.46
N ALA A 5 -0.75 23.47 44.14
CA ALA A 5 -1.03 24.83 43.63
C ALA A 5 0.28 25.58 43.37
N ARG A 6 0.89 25.39 42.20
CA ARG A 6 1.86 26.34 41.61
C ARG A 6 2.13 25.96 40.16
N ARG A 7 1.18 26.31 39.27
CA ARG A 7 1.40 26.48 37.83
C ARG A 7 0.23 27.25 37.23
N GLN A 8 0.18 28.55 37.51
CA GLN A 8 -0.46 29.52 36.63
C GLN A 8 0.36 30.81 36.66
N GLN A 9 0.36 31.50 35.52
CA GLN A 9 1.07 32.74 35.19
C GLN A 9 2.50 32.57 34.62
N ARG A 10 2.56 32.24 33.32
CA ARG A 10 3.50 32.91 32.42
C ARG A 10 2.71 33.75 31.44
N ARG A 11 3.18 35.00 31.32
CA ARG A 11 2.68 36.09 30.48
C ARG A 11 2.60 35.66 29.02
N THR A 12 1.49 36.03 28.41
CA THR A 12 1.31 36.20 26.97
C THR A 12 2.35 37.17 26.42
N LEU A 13 3.25 36.66 25.60
CA LEU A 13 3.89 37.42 24.54
C LEU A 13 3.17 37.00 23.27
N GLU A 14 2.38 37.91 22.70
CA GLU A 14 1.78 37.74 21.38
C GLU A 14 2.91 37.68 20.35
N THR A 15 3.30 36.46 19.99
CA THR A 15 4.07 36.24 18.77
C THR A 15 3.08 36.31 17.61
N ASN A 16 3.27 37.30 16.73
CA ASN A 16 2.72 37.30 15.38
C ASN A 16 3.11 35.97 14.72
N THR A 17 2.23 34.99 14.86
CA THR A 17 2.34 33.70 14.21
C THR A 17 1.41 33.80 13.01
N THR A 18 2.00 33.68 11.83
CA THR A 18 1.29 33.29 10.62
C THR A 18 0.28 32.21 11.01
N PRO A 19 -1.01 32.32 10.65
CA PRO A 19 -1.97 31.27 10.97
C PRO A 19 -1.38 29.93 10.54
N PRO A 20 -1.45 28.89 11.38
CA PRO A 20 -0.94 27.58 11.01
C PRO A 20 -1.54 27.21 9.67
N LEU A 21 -0.70 26.72 8.75
CA LEU A 21 -1.18 26.15 7.50
C LEU A 21 -2.32 25.18 7.86
N PRO A 22 -3.45 25.22 7.15
CA PRO A 22 -4.51 24.27 7.42
C PRO A 22 -3.93 22.86 7.35
N ALA A 23 -4.20 22.04 8.37
CA ALA A 23 -3.66 20.70 8.46
C ALA A 23 -3.98 19.94 7.16
N LEU A 24 -2.94 19.41 6.51
CA LEU A 24 -3.13 18.51 5.38
C LEU A 24 -3.92 17.29 5.85
N ALA A 25 -4.88 16.88 5.03
CA ALA A 25 -5.57 15.62 5.23
C ALA A 25 -4.57 14.47 5.00
N ARG A 26 -4.65 13.41 5.83
CA ARG A 26 -3.71 12.29 5.78
C ARG A 26 -4.11 11.34 4.66
N TYR A 27 -3.37 11.34 3.57
CA TYR A 27 -3.58 10.42 2.44
C TYR A 27 -2.29 9.75 1.98
N GLY A 28 -1.16 10.05 2.61
CA GLY A 28 0.14 9.54 2.18
C GLY A 28 0.37 8.11 2.65
N HIS A 29 0.95 7.30 1.78
CA HIS A 29 1.64 6.07 2.14
C HIS A 29 3.11 6.19 1.72
N TRP A 30 4.03 5.78 2.58
CA TRP A 30 5.45 5.70 2.26
C TRP A 30 5.96 4.27 2.45
N VAL A 31 6.55 3.70 1.40
CA VAL A 31 7.20 2.39 1.48
C VAL A 31 8.72 2.57 1.60
N CYS A 32 9.23 2.41 2.82
CA CYS A 32 10.63 2.53 3.20
C CYS A 32 11.25 1.17 3.58
N ASN A 33 11.11 0.17 2.70
CA ASN A 33 11.65 -1.18 2.91
C ASN A 33 13.06 -1.37 2.30
N SER A 34 13.74 -0.29 1.89
CA SER A 34 15.20 -0.30 1.71
C SER A 34 15.81 1.10 1.92
N GLY A 35 17.14 1.16 1.92
CA GLY A 35 17.88 2.39 2.19
C GLY A 35 17.97 2.76 3.68
N MET A 36 18.54 3.94 3.93
CA MET A 36 18.63 4.59 5.24
C MET A 36 18.16 6.03 5.07
N PRO A 37 16.92 6.37 5.47
CA PRO A 37 16.40 7.72 5.27
C PRO A 37 17.21 8.73 6.09
N SER A 38 17.46 9.89 5.50
CA SER A 38 18.08 11.00 6.24
C SER A 38 17.08 11.61 7.22
N GLN A 39 17.58 12.33 8.23
CA GLN A 39 16.72 13.11 9.12
C GLN A 39 15.80 14.08 8.36
N ALA A 40 16.33 14.73 7.31
CA ALA A 40 15.55 15.63 6.47
C ALA A 40 14.43 14.90 5.71
N THR A 41 14.68 13.65 5.30
CA THR A 41 13.66 12.78 4.67
C THR A 41 12.54 12.46 5.65
N LEU A 42 12.87 12.14 6.91
CA LEU A 42 11.88 11.86 7.95
C LEU A 42 11.05 13.10 8.31
N GLU A 43 11.69 14.27 8.42
CA GLU A 43 11.01 15.54 8.66
C GLU A 43 10.06 15.91 7.51
N ALA A 44 10.49 15.69 6.27
CA ALA A 44 9.63 15.87 5.11
C ALA A 44 8.43 14.90 5.15
N ALA A 45 8.68 13.61 5.39
CA ALA A 45 7.63 12.60 5.50
C ALA A 45 6.57 12.95 6.57
N ALA A 46 7.02 13.37 7.77
CA ALA A 46 6.14 13.82 8.84
C ALA A 46 5.35 15.09 8.49
N GLY A 47 5.96 16.01 7.74
CA GLY A 47 5.30 17.22 7.23
C GLY A 47 4.18 16.92 6.22
N HIS A 48 4.34 15.87 5.43
CA HIS A 48 3.39 15.44 4.42
C HIS A 48 2.19 14.63 4.95
N LYS A 49 2.13 14.36 6.26
CA LYS A 49 0.96 13.75 6.92
C LYS A 49 0.56 12.40 6.31
N LEU A 50 1.44 11.41 6.50
CA LEU A 50 1.23 10.04 6.06
C LEU A 50 0.12 9.34 6.87
N SER A 51 -0.81 8.64 6.23
CA SER A 51 -1.66 7.67 6.95
C SER A 51 -0.81 6.47 7.40
N TYR A 52 0.05 5.97 6.50
CA TYR A 52 0.86 4.78 6.71
C TYR A 52 2.31 4.97 6.27
N THR A 53 3.20 4.24 6.92
CA THR A 53 4.56 3.99 6.43
C THR A 53 4.92 2.52 6.61
N THR A 54 5.84 2.02 5.80
CA THR A 54 6.31 0.63 5.85
C THR A 54 7.83 0.61 5.98
N PHE A 55 8.37 -0.15 6.92
CA PHE A 55 9.81 -0.37 7.10
C PHE A 55 10.17 -1.85 7.11
N ASN A 56 11.42 -2.21 6.86
CA ASN A 56 11.92 -3.52 7.32
C ASN A 56 12.15 -3.49 8.84
N TYR A 57 12.10 -4.65 9.50
CA TYR A 57 12.23 -4.71 10.95
C TYR A 57 13.59 -4.19 11.46
N ASP A 58 14.66 -4.38 10.69
CA ASP A 58 16.02 -3.88 10.98
C ASP A 58 16.16 -2.34 10.84
N ARG A 59 15.05 -1.64 10.57
CA ARG A 59 14.96 -0.17 10.45
C ARG A 59 14.11 0.47 11.54
N ARG A 60 13.84 -0.26 12.64
CA ARG A 60 13.07 0.18 13.80
C ARG A 60 13.43 1.59 14.30
N GLU A 61 14.70 1.96 14.32
CA GLU A 61 15.17 3.27 14.78
C GLU A 61 14.59 4.46 13.97
N TYR A 62 14.30 4.26 12.68
CA TYR A 62 13.69 5.29 11.84
C TYR A 62 12.18 5.39 12.07
N ALA A 63 11.53 4.27 12.37
CA ALA A 63 10.13 4.27 12.78
C ALA A 63 9.92 5.01 14.10
N GLU A 64 10.85 4.88 15.06
CA GLU A 64 10.81 5.64 16.32
C GLU A 64 10.94 7.14 16.06
N GLN A 65 11.95 7.56 15.30
CA GLN A 65 12.16 8.96 14.95
C GLN A 65 10.96 9.55 14.21
N LEU A 66 10.36 8.80 13.28
CA LEU A 66 9.17 9.25 12.58
C LEU A 66 7.97 9.39 13.52
N LYS A 67 7.77 8.45 14.46
CA LYS A 67 6.69 8.53 15.44
C LYS A 67 6.86 9.71 16.40
N GLU A 68 8.09 10.13 16.69
CA GLU A 68 8.35 11.36 17.45
C GLU A 68 7.94 12.62 16.67
N LEU A 69 8.16 12.63 15.35
CA LEU A 69 7.82 13.74 14.46
C LEU A 69 6.32 13.79 14.10
N ASP A 70 5.69 12.63 13.96
CA ASP A 70 4.29 12.46 13.60
C ASP A 70 3.65 11.29 14.37
N PRO A 71 3.16 11.51 15.60
CA PRO A 71 2.63 10.43 16.45
C PRO A 71 1.44 9.67 15.86
N ASP A 72 0.73 10.27 14.91
CA ASP A 72 -0.51 9.73 14.33
C ASP A 72 -0.26 8.85 13.09
N VAL A 73 0.99 8.70 12.61
CA VAL A 73 1.28 7.83 11.46
C VAL A 73 1.21 6.37 11.88
N SER A 74 0.59 5.50 11.09
CA SER A 74 0.62 4.05 11.35
C SER A 74 1.91 3.43 10.81
N ILE A 75 2.63 2.69 11.64
CA ILE A 75 3.87 2.00 11.26
C ILE A 75 3.57 0.55 10.90
N MET A 76 3.92 0.15 9.68
CA MET A 76 3.89 -1.23 9.25
C MET A 76 5.29 -1.81 9.07
N ILE A 77 5.44 -3.11 9.29
CA ILE A 77 6.67 -3.84 8.95
C ILE A 77 6.46 -4.67 7.68
N TYR A 78 7.37 -4.53 6.71
CA TYR A 78 7.44 -5.34 5.50
C TYR A 78 7.80 -6.78 5.85
N ILE A 79 6.97 -7.73 5.44
CA ILE A 79 7.28 -9.17 5.52
C ILE A 79 6.68 -9.87 4.30
N CYS A 80 7.52 -10.41 3.42
CA CYS A 80 7.11 -11.18 2.25
C CYS A 80 6.44 -12.50 2.66
N LEU A 81 5.25 -12.76 2.13
CA LEU A 81 4.47 -13.99 2.31
C LEU A 81 5.06 -15.20 1.57
N SER A 82 5.76 -14.93 0.46
CA SER A 82 5.93 -15.92 -0.61
C SER A 82 7.38 -16.27 -0.93
N SER A 83 8.37 -15.70 -0.25
CA SER A 83 9.78 -15.95 -0.56
C SER A 83 10.64 -16.26 0.67
N ALA A 84 11.74 -16.96 0.40
CA ALA A 84 12.94 -17.01 1.24
C ALA A 84 14.16 -16.60 0.40
N ARG A 85 15.16 -16.00 1.05
CA ARG A 85 16.25 -15.27 0.38
C ARG A 85 17.60 -15.88 0.71
N ASP A 86 18.36 -16.33 -0.29
CA ASP A 86 19.65 -17.02 -0.05
C ASP A 86 20.74 -16.14 0.56
N TYR A 87 20.59 -14.82 0.45
CA TYR A 87 21.43 -13.82 1.10
C TYR A 87 20.98 -13.46 2.54
N GLU A 88 19.91 -14.08 3.05
CA GLU A 88 19.44 -14.03 4.45
C GLU A 88 19.63 -15.43 5.10
N PRO A 89 20.88 -15.89 5.30
CA PRO A 89 21.16 -17.28 5.66
C PRO A 89 20.63 -17.68 7.04
N THR A 90 20.74 -16.80 8.03
CA THR A 90 20.47 -17.12 9.44
C THR A 90 19.37 -16.27 10.07
N GLU A 91 19.15 -15.07 9.55
CA GLU A 91 18.14 -14.14 10.05
C GLU A 91 17.27 -13.70 8.89
N ALA A 92 15.95 -13.78 9.09
CA ALA A 92 14.97 -13.28 8.13
C ALA A 92 14.68 -11.81 8.46
N ILE A 93 14.96 -10.92 7.51
CA ILE A 93 14.72 -9.48 7.67
C ILE A 93 13.45 -9.08 6.92
N ALA A 94 13.34 -9.55 5.69
CA ALA A 94 12.27 -9.17 4.77
C ALA A 94 11.39 -10.37 4.38
N GLY A 95 11.88 -11.60 4.51
CA GLY A 95 11.05 -12.80 4.52
C GLY A 95 10.66 -13.20 5.96
N ALA A 96 9.80 -14.20 6.10
CA ALA A 96 9.42 -14.70 7.42
C ALA A 96 10.30 -15.85 7.96
N VAL A 97 11.14 -16.44 7.11
CA VAL A 97 12.05 -17.54 7.47
C VAL A 97 13.43 -17.30 6.86
N SER A 98 14.46 -17.73 7.59
CA SER A 98 15.84 -17.68 7.07
C SER A 98 16.00 -18.71 5.95
N TRP A 99 16.99 -18.51 5.07
CA TRP A 99 17.30 -19.49 4.04
C TRP A 99 17.66 -20.86 4.62
N ASN A 100 18.46 -20.91 5.69
CA ASN A 100 18.87 -22.18 6.28
C ASN A 100 17.67 -22.95 6.82
N ASP A 101 16.71 -22.27 7.47
CA ASP A 101 15.49 -22.91 7.96
C ASP A 101 14.61 -23.39 6.81
N ALA A 102 14.45 -22.56 5.77
CA ALA A 102 13.67 -22.93 4.59
C ALA A 102 14.24 -24.17 3.88
N VAL A 103 15.57 -24.28 3.80
CA VAL A 103 16.25 -25.46 3.24
C VAL A 103 16.12 -26.67 4.17
N ALA A 104 16.36 -26.49 5.46
CA ALA A 104 16.35 -27.60 6.44
C ALA A 104 14.96 -28.24 6.60
N ASN A 105 13.90 -27.44 6.44
CA ASN A 105 12.51 -27.88 6.60
C ASN A 105 11.79 -28.13 5.26
N ASP A 106 12.51 -28.08 4.13
CA ASP A 106 11.93 -28.28 2.79
C ASP A 106 10.75 -27.32 2.50
N TRP A 107 10.89 -26.05 2.83
CA TRP A 107 9.88 -25.01 2.59
C TRP A 107 10.07 -24.26 1.26
N LEU A 108 11.05 -24.62 0.44
CA LEU A 108 11.26 -24.02 -0.87
C LEU A 108 10.52 -24.82 -1.95
N ALA A 109 9.68 -24.14 -2.75
CA ALA A 109 8.99 -24.78 -3.86
C ALA A 109 9.99 -25.30 -4.89
N LEU A 110 9.73 -26.50 -5.38
CA LEU A 110 10.47 -27.14 -6.47
C LEU A 110 9.63 -27.12 -7.74
N ASP A 111 10.29 -27.13 -8.89
CA ASP A 111 9.68 -27.32 -10.19
C ASP A 111 9.48 -28.81 -10.51
N VAL A 112 8.92 -29.10 -11.67
CA VAL A 112 8.69 -30.48 -12.15
C VAL A 112 9.96 -31.30 -12.38
N ASN A 113 11.14 -30.66 -12.48
CA ASN A 113 12.44 -31.32 -12.61
C ASN A 113 13.14 -31.52 -11.25
N GLY A 114 12.58 -30.96 -10.17
CA GLY A 114 13.14 -31.01 -8.83
C GLY A 114 14.09 -29.84 -8.52
N ASP A 115 14.15 -28.82 -9.38
CA ASP A 115 14.95 -27.63 -9.16
C ASP A 115 14.17 -26.61 -8.30
N ARG A 116 14.85 -25.82 -7.49
CA ARG A 116 14.20 -24.73 -6.73
C ARG A 116 13.66 -23.67 -7.69
N MET A 117 12.62 -22.97 -7.27
CA MET A 117 11.94 -21.93 -8.05
C MET A 117 12.47 -20.52 -7.72
N PRO A 118 13.54 -20.01 -8.39
CA PRO A 118 14.00 -18.63 -8.19
C PRO A 118 13.02 -17.63 -8.79
N TRP A 119 13.04 -16.39 -8.29
CA TRP A 119 12.26 -15.29 -8.86
C TRP A 119 13.07 -14.47 -9.87
N GLY A 120 12.56 -14.34 -11.08
CA GLY A 120 13.07 -13.43 -12.10
C GLY A 120 12.94 -11.98 -11.65
N GLY A 121 13.95 -11.17 -11.94
CA GLY A 121 14.03 -9.76 -11.50
C GLY A 121 14.50 -9.57 -10.06
N TYR A 122 14.39 -10.60 -9.21
CA TYR A 122 14.73 -10.55 -7.78
C TYR A 122 15.77 -11.63 -7.42
N GLY A 123 17.02 -11.39 -7.79
CA GLY A 123 18.13 -12.31 -7.54
C GLY A 123 18.20 -12.75 -6.07
N GLY A 124 18.40 -14.05 -5.85
CA GLY A 124 18.47 -14.65 -4.50
C GLY A 124 17.12 -14.93 -3.83
N HIS A 125 15.99 -14.53 -4.43
CA HIS A 125 14.66 -14.89 -3.93
C HIS A 125 14.21 -16.22 -4.51
N TYR A 126 13.60 -17.06 -3.67
CA TYR A 126 13.04 -18.35 -4.06
C TYR A 126 11.63 -18.48 -3.50
N GLN A 127 10.73 -19.05 -4.31
CA GLN A 127 9.34 -19.28 -3.92
C GLN A 127 9.26 -20.20 -2.71
N ALA A 128 8.61 -19.75 -1.65
CA ALA A 128 8.25 -20.57 -0.51
C ALA A 128 7.00 -21.41 -0.81
N LYS A 129 6.87 -22.58 -0.17
CA LYS A 129 5.68 -23.42 -0.20
C LYS A 129 4.61 -22.81 0.72
N VAL A 130 3.96 -21.73 0.29
CA VAL A 130 2.90 -21.06 1.08
C VAL A 130 1.70 -21.94 1.43
N TRP A 131 1.56 -23.07 0.73
CA TRP A 131 0.58 -24.14 1.02
C TRP A 131 1.05 -25.16 2.07
N ASP A 132 2.29 -25.08 2.54
CA ASP A 132 2.83 -25.95 3.60
C ASP A 132 2.45 -25.38 4.97
N SER A 133 1.75 -26.17 5.79
CA SER A 133 1.26 -25.71 7.09
C SER A 133 2.38 -25.36 8.07
N ALA A 134 3.54 -26.03 7.99
CA ALA A 134 4.67 -25.74 8.87
C ALA A 134 5.38 -24.45 8.46
N TYR A 135 5.43 -24.14 7.16
CA TYR A 135 5.85 -22.81 6.70
C TYR A 135 4.90 -21.73 7.21
N GLN A 136 3.58 -21.95 7.11
CA GLN A 136 2.58 -21.01 7.63
C GLN A 136 2.71 -20.81 9.15
N ASP A 137 2.97 -21.86 9.92
CA ASP A 137 3.23 -21.77 11.36
C ASP A 137 4.47 -20.92 11.66
N ALA A 138 5.54 -21.11 10.88
CA ALA A 138 6.76 -20.33 11.01
C ALA A 138 6.53 -18.85 10.66
N TYR A 139 5.75 -18.57 9.61
CA TYR A 139 5.34 -17.20 9.26
C TYR A 139 4.60 -16.54 10.43
N ILE A 140 3.59 -17.22 10.99
CA ILE A 140 2.80 -16.69 12.10
C ILE A 140 3.67 -16.44 13.34
N ALA A 141 4.59 -17.34 13.66
CA ALA A 141 5.52 -17.16 14.77
C ALA A 141 6.46 -15.96 14.56
N HIS A 142 6.91 -15.72 13.32
CA HIS A 142 7.75 -14.58 12.99
C HIS A 142 6.98 -13.26 13.13
N ILE A 143 5.77 -13.17 12.58
CA ILE A 143 4.96 -11.94 12.72
C ILE A 143 4.52 -11.70 14.16
N ASP A 144 4.28 -12.74 14.98
CA ASP A 144 3.98 -12.58 16.42
C ASP A 144 5.11 -11.79 17.08
N ALA A 145 6.36 -12.24 16.89
CA ALA A 145 7.52 -11.58 17.48
C ALA A 145 7.65 -10.10 17.07
N VAL A 146 7.32 -9.77 15.82
CA VAL A 146 7.31 -8.39 15.31
C VAL A 146 6.15 -7.58 15.90
N LEU A 147 4.96 -8.16 15.97
CA LEU A 147 3.74 -7.49 16.44
C LEU A 147 3.68 -7.30 17.96
N GLN A 148 4.53 -7.99 18.74
CA GLN A 148 4.72 -7.69 20.17
C GLN A 148 5.36 -6.31 20.41
N ASP A 149 6.01 -5.71 19.40
CA ASP A 149 6.57 -4.37 19.53
C ASP A 149 5.45 -3.30 19.53
N PRO A 150 5.32 -2.50 20.60
CA PRO A 150 4.28 -1.48 20.68
C PRO A 150 4.39 -0.40 19.59
N LEU A 151 5.55 -0.23 18.95
CA LEU A 151 5.75 0.71 17.85
C LEU A 151 5.04 0.26 16.56
N VAL A 152 4.85 -1.04 16.37
CA VAL A 152 4.34 -1.64 15.13
C VAL A 152 2.82 -1.70 15.18
N ASP A 153 2.14 -1.07 14.22
CA ASP A 153 0.68 -1.05 14.11
C ASP A 153 0.15 -2.20 13.23
N GLY A 154 0.96 -2.69 12.29
CA GLY A 154 0.62 -3.85 11.47
C GLY A 154 1.78 -4.41 10.65
N ILE A 155 1.47 -5.43 9.85
CA ILE A 155 2.40 -6.03 8.87
C ILE A 155 1.94 -5.66 7.47
N TRP A 156 2.85 -5.14 6.64
CA TRP A 156 2.64 -5.05 5.20
C TRP A 156 3.13 -6.35 4.56
N ALA A 157 2.19 -7.22 4.23
CA ALA A 157 2.45 -8.61 3.88
C ALA A 157 2.60 -8.75 2.36
N ASP A 158 3.83 -8.67 1.88
CA ASP A 158 4.12 -8.56 0.46
C ASP A 158 3.92 -9.88 -0.29
N ASN A 159 3.65 -9.79 -1.60
CA ASN A 159 3.47 -10.91 -2.52
C ASN A 159 2.31 -11.86 -2.19
N ASP A 160 1.13 -11.28 -1.94
CA ASP A 160 -0.15 -11.99 -2.07
C ASP A 160 -0.55 -12.02 -3.56
N MET A 161 -0.04 -13.01 -4.28
CA MET A 161 -0.05 -13.04 -5.74
C MET A 161 -1.22 -13.84 -6.31
N TRP A 162 -1.71 -13.41 -7.48
CA TRP A 162 -2.66 -14.22 -8.26
C TRP A 162 -1.97 -15.32 -9.07
N THR A 163 -0.76 -15.05 -9.58
CA THR A 163 0.02 -15.94 -10.44
C THR A 163 1.52 -15.81 -10.18
N LEU A 164 2.26 -16.93 -10.29
CA LEU A 164 3.72 -16.91 -10.17
C LEU A 164 4.42 -16.47 -11.47
N GLN A 165 3.70 -16.41 -12.59
CA GLN A 165 4.32 -16.23 -13.92
C GLN A 165 5.16 -14.95 -14.05
N TRP A 166 4.87 -13.93 -13.25
CA TRP A 166 5.64 -12.68 -13.21
C TRP A 166 7.07 -12.87 -12.70
N TYR A 167 7.33 -13.94 -11.95
CA TYR A 167 8.65 -14.29 -11.42
C TYR A 167 9.20 -15.58 -12.03
N ASN A 168 8.36 -16.57 -12.31
CA ASN A 168 8.83 -17.86 -12.82
C ASN A 168 7.75 -18.57 -13.66
N GLU A 169 8.10 -18.90 -14.90
CA GLU A 169 7.20 -19.57 -15.86
C GLU A 169 7.12 -21.10 -15.68
N ASN A 170 7.98 -21.70 -14.84
CA ASN A 170 7.93 -23.13 -14.54
C ASN A 170 6.70 -23.50 -13.69
N PHE A 171 6.38 -24.79 -13.67
CA PHE A 171 5.29 -25.35 -12.87
C PHE A 171 5.81 -25.96 -11.58
N PHE A 172 5.03 -25.87 -10.51
CA PHE A 172 5.37 -26.54 -9.26
C PHE A 172 5.41 -28.06 -9.44
N ALA A 173 6.31 -28.71 -8.70
CA ALA A 173 6.29 -30.15 -8.52
C ALA A 173 4.88 -30.63 -8.13
N GLY A 174 4.37 -31.62 -8.85
CA GLY A 174 3.03 -32.17 -8.67
C GLY A 174 1.90 -31.40 -9.36
N THR A 175 2.22 -30.41 -10.20
CA THR A 175 1.25 -29.74 -11.08
C THR A 175 1.64 -29.96 -12.54
N SER A 176 0.68 -29.82 -13.45
CA SER A 176 0.83 -30.11 -14.88
C SER A 176 0.45 -28.94 -15.79
N SER A 177 -0.06 -27.84 -15.21
CA SER A 177 -0.43 -26.64 -15.93
C SER A 177 -0.19 -25.38 -15.10
N ARG A 178 -0.23 -24.23 -15.78
CA ARG A 178 -0.18 -22.89 -15.15
C ARG A 178 -1.32 -22.70 -14.15
N GLU A 179 -2.55 -23.05 -14.54
CA GLU A 179 -3.71 -22.91 -13.66
C GLU A 179 -3.59 -23.77 -12.41
N GLU A 180 -3.08 -25.00 -12.51
CA GLU A 180 -2.85 -25.84 -11.32
C GLU A 180 -1.75 -25.27 -10.40
N THR A 181 -0.68 -24.71 -10.97
CA THR A 181 0.38 -24.00 -10.22
C THR A 181 -0.19 -22.79 -9.49
N ASP A 182 -0.92 -21.94 -10.20
CA ASP A 182 -1.44 -20.69 -9.66
C ASP A 182 -2.58 -20.95 -8.67
N GLN A 183 -3.45 -21.94 -8.92
CA GLN A 183 -4.48 -22.33 -7.95
C GLN A 183 -3.85 -22.85 -6.66
N LYS A 184 -2.79 -23.67 -6.73
CA LYS A 184 -2.08 -24.15 -5.54
C LYS A 184 -1.42 -23.02 -4.76
N LEU A 185 -0.89 -22.00 -5.46
CA LEU A 185 -0.36 -20.79 -4.85
C LEU A 185 -1.46 -20.03 -4.12
N ARG A 186 -2.57 -19.74 -4.81
CA ARG A 186 -3.72 -19.01 -4.24
C ARG A 186 -4.32 -19.73 -3.05
N ASP A 187 -4.60 -21.04 -3.14
CA ASP A 187 -5.14 -21.83 -2.03
C ASP A 187 -4.24 -21.74 -0.77
N GLY A 188 -2.91 -21.77 -0.97
CA GLY A 188 -1.96 -21.60 0.13
C GLY A 188 -1.98 -20.20 0.73
N LEU A 189 -1.98 -19.17 -0.11
CA LEU A 189 -2.06 -17.77 0.31
C LEU A 189 -3.37 -17.45 1.02
N ASP A 190 -4.50 -17.97 0.55
CA ASP A 190 -5.82 -17.76 1.15
C ASP A 190 -5.83 -18.26 2.60
N VAL A 191 -5.24 -19.44 2.84
CA VAL A 191 -5.09 -19.98 4.20
C VAL A 191 -4.08 -19.16 5.01
N LEU A 192 -2.93 -18.82 4.43
CA LEU A 192 -1.89 -18.06 5.14
C LEU A 192 -2.39 -16.67 5.57
N VAL A 193 -2.99 -15.90 4.66
CA VAL A 193 -3.55 -14.57 4.94
C VAL A 193 -4.66 -14.65 5.97
N ALA A 194 -5.58 -15.61 5.84
CA ALA A 194 -6.64 -15.80 6.83
C ALA A 194 -6.09 -16.06 8.24
N ARG A 195 -5.07 -16.92 8.37
CA ARG A 195 -4.46 -17.27 9.65
C ARG A 195 -3.62 -16.12 10.22
N ALA A 196 -2.79 -15.49 9.40
CA ALA A 196 -1.95 -14.37 9.81
C ALA A 196 -2.80 -13.15 10.20
N GLY A 197 -3.84 -12.84 9.44
CA GLY A 197 -4.76 -11.75 9.74
C GLY A 197 -5.58 -11.99 11.02
N ALA A 198 -6.07 -13.22 11.23
CA ALA A 198 -6.71 -13.60 12.50
C ALA A 198 -5.75 -13.45 13.71
N HIS A 199 -4.49 -13.83 13.54
CA HIS A 199 -3.49 -13.67 14.58
C HIS A 199 -3.19 -12.20 14.88
N ALA A 200 -2.92 -11.37 13.86
CA ALA A 200 -2.67 -9.94 14.04
C ALA A 200 -3.82 -9.23 14.76
N ARG A 201 -5.07 -9.50 14.35
CA ARG A 201 -6.27 -8.93 15.00
C ARG A 201 -6.42 -9.38 16.44
N SER A 202 -6.00 -10.60 16.79
CA SER A 202 -6.01 -11.07 18.18
C SER A 202 -5.08 -10.25 19.09
N LEU A 203 -4.07 -9.58 18.51
CA LEU A 203 -3.16 -8.66 19.18
C LEU A 203 -3.63 -7.18 19.08
N GLY A 204 -4.77 -6.91 18.45
CA GLY A 204 -5.25 -5.56 18.18
C GLY A 204 -4.44 -4.82 17.11
N LYS A 205 -3.80 -5.57 16.21
CA LYS A 205 -2.99 -5.09 15.08
C LYS A 205 -3.63 -5.55 13.77
N PHE A 206 -3.13 -5.07 12.64
CA PHE A 206 -3.63 -5.49 11.32
C PHE A 206 -2.55 -6.14 10.44
N LEU A 207 -3.01 -6.92 9.47
CA LEU A 207 -2.22 -7.42 8.36
C LEU A 207 -2.75 -6.72 7.10
N MET A 208 -1.86 -6.16 6.30
CA MET A 208 -2.19 -5.53 5.02
C MET A 208 -1.53 -6.34 3.91
N PRO A 209 -2.22 -7.35 3.34
CA PRO A 209 -1.72 -8.08 2.18
C PRO A 209 -1.48 -7.11 1.02
N ASN A 210 -0.31 -7.18 0.40
CA ASN A 210 -0.02 -6.49 -0.85
C ASN A 210 -0.46 -7.37 -2.01
N TYR A 211 -1.62 -7.04 -2.57
CA TYR A 211 -2.24 -7.78 -3.64
C TYR A 211 -2.08 -6.99 -4.94
N SER A 212 -1.29 -7.52 -5.87
CA SER A 212 -0.95 -6.82 -7.11
C SER A 212 -1.98 -6.99 -8.25
N GLU A 213 -3.04 -7.77 -8.04
CA GLU A 213 -3.95 -8.21 -9.10
C GLU A 213 -5.39 -8.40 -8.60
N GLY A 214 -5.88 -7.50 -7.72
CA GLY A 214 -7.23 -7.56 -7.15
C GLY A 214 -8.35 -7.68 -8.20
N ARG A 215 -8.14 -7.01 -9.34
CA ARG A 215 -9.03 -7.03 -10.51
C ARG A 215 -9.36 -8.42 -11.05
N ASN A 216 -8.51 -9.42 -10.81
CA ASN A 216 -8.74 -10.78 -11.28
C ASN A 216 -9.80 -11.52 -10.41
N SER A 217 -10.04 -11.06 -9.18
CA SER A 217 -11.06 -11.62 -8.29
C SER A 217 -11.42 -10.65 -7.16
N LEU A 218 -12.43 -9.79 -7.40
CA LEU A 218 -13.03 -8.96 -6.35
C LEU A 218 -13.45 -9.76 -5.10
N PRO A 219 -14.04 -10.97 -5.21
CA PRO A 219 -14.38 -11.75 -4.03
C PRO A 219 -13.15 -12.14 -3.19
N ARG A 220 -12.05 -12.56 -3.83
CA ARG A 220 -10.81 -12.91 -3.10
C ARG A 220 -10.21 -11.68 -2.43
N HIS A 221 -10.15 -10.57 -3.16
CA HIS A 221 -9.69 -9.29 -2.62
C HIS A 221 -10.47 -8.91 -1.34
N ALA A 222 -11.81 -8.99 -1.38
CA ALA A 222 -12.63 -8.68 -0.22
C ALA A 222 -12.40 -9.61 0.98
N VAL A 223 -12.26 -10.92 0.74
CA VAL A 223 -11.96 -11.88 1.80
C VAL A 223 -10.60 -11.59 2.45
N HIS A 224 -9.59 -11.23 1.65
CA HIS A 224 -8.26 -10.92 2.16
C HIS A 224 -8.22 -9.62 2.94
N ALA A 225 -8.93 -8.59 2.45
CA ALA A 225 -9.08 -7.33 3.15
C ALA A 225 -9.78 -7.50 4.51
N GLU A 226 -10.87 -8.27 4.57
CA GLU A 226 -11.58 -8.58 5.82
C GLU A 226 -10.71 -9.41 6.78
N ALA A 227 -9.98 -10.40 6.25
CA ALA A 227 -9.11 -11.26 7.05
C ALA A 227 -7.97 -10.48 7.70
N GLY A 228 -7.32 -9.60 6.93
CA GLY A 228 -6.20 -8.80 7.38
C GLY A 228 -6.58 -7.59 8.24
N GLY A 229 -7.80 -7.07 8.07
CA GLY A 229 -8.18 -5.74 8.57
C GLY A 229 -7.75 -4.62 7.61
N GLY A 230 -7.03 -4.94 6.54
CA GLY A 230 -6.69 -4.02 5.48
C GLY A 230 -6.14 -4.71 4.24
N ILE A 231 -5.89 -3.93 3.18
CA ILE A 231 -5.34 -4.43 1.92
C ILE A 231 -4.62 -3.34 1.13
N CYS A 232 -3.60 -3.73 0.39
CA CYS A 232 -2.90 -2.88 -0.55
C CYS A 232 -3.16 -3.36 -1.98
N GLU A 233 -3.68 -2.50 -2.85
CA GLU A 233 -3.74 -2.75 -4.29
C GLU A 233 -2.48 -2.16 -4.94
N GLU A 234 -1.55 -3.05 -5.32
CA GLU A 234 -0.21 -2.65 -5.79
C GLU A 234 -0.22 -2.05 -7.20
N GLN A 235 -1.24 -2.36 -8.01
CA GLN A 235 -1.38 -1.94 -9.40
C GLN A 235 -2.59 -1.01 -9.56
N PHE A 236 -2.75 -0.09 -8.62
CA PHE A 236 -3.86 0.84 -8.58
C PHE A 236 -3.76 1.88 -9.71
N ALA A 237 -4.79 1.94 -10.55
CA ALA A 237 -4.99 2.78 -11.74
C ALA A 237 -3.96 2.60 -12.87
N ASN A 238 -2.77 2.09 -12.57
CA ASN A 238 -1.75 1.82 -13.56
C ASN A 238 -0.77 0.73 -13.06
N TRP A 239 -0.37 -0.15 -13.96
CA TRP A 239 0.74 -1.09 -13.73
C TRP A 239 1.95 -0.70 -14.56
N GLY A 240 3.15 -0.92 -14.02
CA GLY A 240 4.41 -0.59 -14.69
C GLY A 240 4.55 0.88 -15.12
N GLU A 241 5.34 1.13 -16.17
CA GLU A 241 5.85 2.46 -16.52
C GLU A 241 5.70 2.80 -18.01
N SER A 242 4.57 2.42 -18.62
CA SER A 242 4.32 2.70 -20.04
C SER A 242 4.28 4.19 -20.40
N GLY A 243 4.19 5.09 -19.41
CA GLY A 243 4.07 6.54 -19.62
C GLY A 243 2.65 7.00 -19.95
N GLU A 244 1.66 6.12 -19.78
CA GLU A 244 0.22 6.41 -19.86
C GLU A 244 -0.52 5.44 -18.91
N PRO A 245 -1.66 5.85 -18.31
CA PRO A 245 -2.45 4.95 -17.48
C PRO A 245 -2.97 3.75 -18.28
N GLN A 246 -2.89 2.58 -17.67
CA GLN A 246 -3.30 1.34 -18.31
C GLN A 246 -4.67 0.86 -17.83
N LEU A 247 -5.14 1.25 -16.63
CA LEU A 247 -6.47 0.89 -16.16
C LEU A 247 -7.51 1.91 -16.64
N TYR A 248 -8.54 1.43 -17.33
CA TYR A 248 -9.68 2.21 -17.76
C TYR A 248 -10.99 1.45 -17.48
N ASP A 249 -12.12 2.13 -17.61
CA ASP A 249 -13.42 1.48 -17.44
C ASP A 249 -13.79 0.66 -18.69
N TRP A 250 -13.33 -0.59 -18.71
CA TRP A 250 -13.68 -1.59 -19.72
C TRP A 250 -14.79 -2.54 -19.26
N GLY A 251 -15.45 -2.28 -18.14
CA GLY A 251 -16.39 -3.19 -17.49
C GLY A 251 -15.72 -4.08 -16.44
N ASP A 252 -16.10 -5.37 -16.39
CA ASP A 252 -15.67 -6.33 -15.37
C ASP A 252 -14.13 -6.38 -15.25
N GLY A 253 -13.63 -6.27 -14.02
CA GLY A 253 -12.19 -6.19 -13.69
C GLY A 253 -11.51 -4.89 -14.15
N GLY A 254 -12.28 -3.89 -14.57
CA GLY A 254 -11.79 -2.58 -14.99
C GLY A 254 -11.76 -1.57 -13.85
N TRP A 255 -11.61 -0.29 -14.21
CA TRP A 255 -11.43 0.80 -13.25
C TRP A 255 -12.53 0.87 -12.18
N VAL A 256 -13.80 0.66 -12.55
CA VAL A 256 -14.93 0.71 -11.59
C VAL A 256 -14.85 -0.41 -10.55
N ASP A 257 -14.34 -1.59 -10.92
CA ASP A 257 -14.15 -2.69 -9.99
C ASP A 257 -13.00 -2.41 -9.03
N GLN A 258 -11.90 -1.84 -9.51
CA GLN A 258 -10.80 -1.42 -8.65
C GLN A 258 -11.20 -0.31 -7.65
N GLN A 259 -12.17 0.54 -7.99
CA GLN A 259 -12.74 1.48 -7.03
C GLN A 259 -13.50 0.80 -5.88
N LYS A 260 -14.05 -0.40 -6.09
CA LYS A 260 -14.73 -1.19 -5.04
C LYS A 260 -13.71 -1.82 -4.09
N GLU A 261 -12.51 -2.11 -4.57
CA GLU A 261 -11.42 -2.69 -3.78
C GLU A 261 -10.98 -1.78 -2.62
N LEU A 262 -10.89 -0.47 -2.84
CA LEU A 262 -10.57 0.54 -1.81
C LEU A 262 -11.59 0.67 -0.66
N ARG A 263 -12.65 -0.12 -0.66
CA ARG A 263 -13.69 -0.15 0.38
C ARG A 263 -13.90 -1.53 0.98
N SER A 264 -12.96 -2.43 0.73
CA SER A 264 -13.06 -3.82 1.16
C SER A 264 -12.44 -4.11 2.53
N GLY A 265 -11.54 -3.25 3.02
CA GLY A 265 -10.94 -3.35 4.35
C GLY A 265 -11.13 -2.08 5.20
N GLU A 266 -10.81 -2.16 6.49
CA GLU A 266 -10.78 -1.01 7.40
C GLU A 266 -9.58 -0.08 7.11
N HIS A 267 -8.47 -0.67 6.66
CA HIS A 267 -7.27 0.04 6.24
C HIS A 267 -7.00 -0.24 4.75
N ASN A 268 -6.90 0.78 3.90
CA ASN A 268 -6.60 0.55 2.48
C ASN A 268 -5.39 1.36 2.04
N THR A 269 -4.48 0.70 1.32
CA THR A 269 -3.42 1.40 0.59
C THR A 269 -3.48 1.13 -0.90
N ALA A 270 -2.99 2.08 -1.69
CA ALA A 270 -2.91 1.97 -3.12
C ALA A 270 -1.54 2.42 -3.62
N ILE A 271 -0.96 1.63 -4.51
CA ILE A 271 0.27 1.98 -5.20
C ILE A 271 -0.07 2.20 -6.66
N THR A 272 0.30 3.37 -7.18
CA THR A 272 0.24 3.64 -8.62
C THR A 272 1.66 3.66 -9.16
N TYR A 273 1.98 2.70 -10.04
CA TYR A 273 3.22 2.77 -10.80
C TYR A 273 3.12 3.84 -11.88
N HIS A 274 4.22 4.52 -12.15
CA HIS A 274 4.32 5.53 -13.19
C HIS A 274 5.78 5.65 -13.65
N ARG A 275 5.96 6.17 -14.87
CA ARG A 275 7.28 6.54 -15.35
C ARG A 275 7.71 7.86 -14.71
N GLU A 276 8.99 8.02 -14.40
CA GLU A 276 9.52 9.32 -13.95
C GLU A 276 9.19 10.45 -14.94
N GLY A 277 8.70 11.56 -14.39
CA GLY A 277 8.23 12.71 -15.18
C GLY A 277 6.81 12.57 -15.73
N ASP A 278 6.19 11.40 -15.65
CA ASP A 278 4.78 11.19 -16.01
C ASP A 278 3.85 11.55 -14.85
N THR A 279 3.70 12.85 -14.63
CA THR A 279 2.79 13.39 -13.62
C THR A 279 1.32 13.15 -13.94
N ARG A 280 0.97 12.89 -15.21
CA ARG A 280 -0.40 12.61 -15.64
C ARG A 280 -0.86 11.28 -15.09
N THR A 281 -0.06 10.22 -15.23
CA THR A 281 -0.42 8.90 -14.71
C THR A 281 -0.49 8.89 -13.19
N ALA A 282 0.47 9.53 -12.52
CA ALA A 282 0.41 9.65 -11.06
C ALA A 282 -0.80 10.46 -10.59
N LEU A 283 -1.15 11.55 -11.28
CA LEU A 283 -2.35 12.33 -10.96
C LEU A 283 -3.63 11.53 -11.20
N TYR A 284 -3.70 10.74 -12.29
CA TYR A 284 -4.83 9.84 -12.55
C TYR A 284 -4.98 8.81 -11.43
N GLY A 285 -3.90 8.18 -10.97
CA GLY A 285 -3.93 7.27 -9.83
C GLY A 285 -4.36 7.94 -8.53
N TYR A 286 -3.74 9.07 -8.18
CA TYR A 286 -4.06 9.78 -6.95
C TYR A 286 -5.52 10.27 -6.92
N THR A 287 -6.00 10.87 -8.00
CA THR A 287 -7.41 11.31 -8.08
C THR A 287 -8.39 10.14 -8.09
N SER A 288 -8.05 9.02 -8.74
CA SER A 288 -8.82 7.77 -8.67
C SER A 288 -8.90 7.25 -7.24
N PHE A 289 -7.82 7.34 -6.47
CA PHE A 289 -7.79 6.97 -5.07
C PHE A 289 -8.69 7.90 -4.24
N LEU A 290 -8.57 9.22 -4.40
CA LEU A 290 -9.34 10.22 -3.65
C LEU A 290 -10.87 10.09 -3.79
N LEU A 291 -11.37 9.55 -4.91
CA LEU A 291 -12.82 9.30 -5.08
C LEU A 291 -13.38 8.35 -4.01
N ARG A 292 -12.53 7.48 -3.47
CA ARG A 292 -12.83 6.58 -2.37
C ARG A 292 -11.76 6.72 -1.28
N ALA A 293 -11.11 7.85 -1.14
CA ALA A 293 -10.21 8.20 -0.03
C ALA A 293 -10.93 8.45 1.31
N GLU A 294 -10.64 7.81 2.43
CA GLU A 294 -10.91 8.43 3.75
C GLU A 294 -9.60 8.93 4.41
N PRO A 295 -9.55 10.19 4.87
CA PRO A 295 -8.33 10.77 5.41
C PRO A 295 -7.94 10.16 6.75
N GLY A 296 -6.70 9.66 6.85
CA GLY A 296 -6.15 9.00 8.04
C GLY A 296 -6.47 7.50 8.11
N GLU A 297 -7.39 7.01 7.29
CA GLU A 297 -7.75 5.59 7.20
C GLU A 297 -7.17 4.94 5.93
N ASP A 298 -7.00 5.71 4.87
CA ASP A 298 -6.47 5.24 3.59
C ASP A 298 -5.14 5.93 3.24
N GLY A 299 -4.28 5.24 2.49
CA GLY A 299 -2.98 5.76 2.03
C GLY A 299 -2.70 5.51 0.56
N TRP A 300 -2.03 6.44 -0.11
CA TRP A 300 -1.63 6.31 -1.50
C TRP A 300 -0.16 6.69 -1.69
N THR A 301 0.50 6.02 -2.63
CA THR A 301 1.86 6.34 -3.04
C THR A 301 2.07 6.14 -4.54
N ALA A 302 3.00 6.89 -5.10
CA ALA A 302 3.47 6.70 -6.47
C ALA A 302 4.82 5.97 -6.47
N MET A 303 4.99 4.99 -7.36
CA MET A 303 6.25 4.27 -7.52
C MET A 303 6.77 4.32 -8.95
N SER A 304 8.09 4.36 -9.11
CA SER A 304 8.84 4.26 -10.37
C SER A 304 10.11 3.46 -10.09
N SER A 305 10.58 2.68 -11.05
CA SER A 305 11.85 1.93 -11.04
C SER A 305 13.07 2.82 -10.89
N THR A 306 12.95 4.12 -11.19
CA THR A 306 14.01 5.10 -10.99
C THR A 306 14.05 5.68 -9.59
N PHE A 307 12.96 5.55 -8.82
CA PHE A 307 13.00 5.89 -7.40
C PHE A 307 13.61 4.72 -6.64
N PRO A 308 14.73 4.91 -5.93
CA PRO A 308 15.23 3.91 -5.02
C PRO A 308 14.10 3.59 -4.04
N ILE A 309 13.76 2.30 -3.96
CA ILE A 309 12.91 1.79 -2.90
C ILE A 309 13.47 2.33 -1.57
N GLY A 310 12.67 3.05 -0.78
CA GLY A 310 13.18 3.77 0.39
C GLY A 310 13.06 5.29 0.35
N GLU A 311 13.01 5.91 -0.82
CA GLU A 311 12.86 7.37 -0.92
C GLU A 311 11.41 7.81 -0.68
N HIS A 312 11.24 8.91 0.05
CA HIS A 312 9.93 9.55 0.21
C HIS A 312 9.62 10.34 -1.06
N VAL A 313 8.83 9.74 -1.95
CA VAL A 313 8.31 10.41 -3.15
C VAL A 313 7.05 11.18 -2.78
N TRP A 314 7.04 12.49 -3.04
CA TRP A 314 5.88 13.35 -2.85
C TRP A 314 5.70 14.23 -4.08
N LEU A 315 4.52 14.17 -4.69
CA LEU A 315 4.22 14.89 -5.91
C LEU A 315 3.51 16.21 -5.58
N PRO A 316 3.81 17.33 -6.27
CA PRO A 316 3.28 18.65 -5.91
C PRO A 316 1.75 18.75 -5.80
N PHE A 317 0.99 17.93 -6.53
CA PHE A 317 -0.47 17.93 -6.44
C PHE A 317 -0.99 17.37 -5.11
N GLN A 318 -0.19 16.59 -4.37
CA GLN A 318 -0.54 16.07 -3.05
C GLN A 318 -0.51 17.16 -1.96
N ASP A 319 0.14 18.30 -2.22
CA ASP A 319 0.10 19.48 -1.33
C ASP A 319 -1.20 20.26 -1.45
N THR A 320 -2.11 19.86 -2.34
CA THR A 320 -3.41 20.53 -2.45
C THR A 320 -4.17 20.36 -1.14
N PRO A 321 -4.56 21.46 -0.45
CA PRO A 321 -5.26 21.35 0.82
C PRO A 321 -6.70 20.92 0.54
N LEU A 322 -6.98 19.62 0.52
CA LEU A 322 -8.31 19.09 0.18
C LEU A 322 -9.35 19.40 1.28
N GLY A 323 -8.96 19.27 2.55
CA GLY A 323 -9.88 19.21 3.69
C GLY A 323 -10.61 17.86 3.77
N GLN A 324 -11.73 17.81 4.49
CA GLN A 324 -12.55 16.61 4.59
C GLN A 324 -13.39 16.39 3.32
N PRO A 325 -13.67 15.14 2.92
CA PRO A 325 -14.66 14.87 1.89
C PRO A 325 -16.05 15.33 2.36
N THR A 326 -16.80 15.98 1.48
CA THR A 326 -18.15 16.50 1.78
C THR A 326 -19.27 15.57 1.33
N GLY A 327 -18.91 14.46 0.69
CA GLY A 327 -19.83 13.44 0.22
C GLY A 327 -19.10 12.25 -0.43
N GLN A 328 -19.89 11.27 -0.86
CA GLN A 328 -19.41 10.15 -1.66
C GLN A 328 -19.12 10.58 -3.11
N ALA A 329 -18.30 9.82 -3.81
CA ALA A 329 -18.11 10.02 -5.25
C ALA A 329 -19.42 9.81 -6.02
N THR A 330 -19.64 10.63 -7.03
CA THR A 330 -20.78 10.56 -7.95
C THR A 330 -20.29 10.51 -9.38
N GLN A 331 -21.07 9.86 -10.24
CA GLN A 331 -20.78 9.78 -11.67
C GLN A 331 -21.78 10.65 -12.43
N ALA A 332 -21.26 11.48 -13.34
CA ALA A 332 -22.05 12.19 -14.35
C ALA A 332 -21.43 11.87 -15.71
N ASP A 333 -22.22 11.29 -16.61
CA ASP A 333 -21.76 10.73 -17.88
C ASP A 333 -20.55 9.79 -17.67
N GLN A 334 -19.39 10.17 -18.20
CA GLN A 334 -18.13 9.42 -18.16
C GLN A 334 -17.20 9.87 -17.02
N VAL A 335 -17.55 10.91 -16.26
CA VAL A 335 -16.66 11.49 -15.25
C VAL A 335 -17.16 11.16 -13.85
N TRP A 336 -16.24 10.63 -13.05
CA TRP A 336 -16.44 10.44 -11.62
C TRP A 336 -15.92 11.64 -10.86
N THR A 337 -16.66 12.11 -9.87
CA THR A 337 -16.34 13.33 -9.13
C THR A 337 -16.53 13.15 -7.64
N ARG A 338 -15.73 13.86 -6.84
CA ARG A 338 -15.92 13.96 -5.39
C ARG A 338 -15.54 15.35 -4.90
N SER A 339 -16.38 15.92 -4.05
CA SER A 339 -16.16 17.22 -3.42
C SER A 339 -15.51 17.08 -2.06
N PHE A 340 -14.55 17.96 -1.79
CA PHE A 340 -13.92 18.17 -0.50
C PHE A 340 -14.20 19.61 -0.04
N GLU A 341 -13.93 19.91 1.23
CA GLU A 341 -14.16 21.25 1.81
C GLU A 341 -13.44 22.37 1.04
N LYS A 342 -12.33 22.05 0.38
CA LYS A 342 -11.43 23.04 -0.25
C LYS A 342 -11.00 22.66 -1.66
N ALA A 343 -11.39 21.49 -2.15
CA ALA A 343 -11.09 21.05 -3.50
C ALA A 343 -12.22 20.22 -4.10
N PHE A 344 -12.23 20.17 -5.42
CA PHE A 344 -13.06 19.29 -6.23
C PHE A 344 -12.14 18.33 -7.00
N VAL A 345 -12.44 17.05 -6.96
CA VAL A 345 -11.69 16.01 -7.66
C VAL A 345 -12.58 15.42 -8.75
N ALA A 346 -12.00 15.22 -9.94
CA ALA A 346 -12.65 14.54 -11.05
C ALA A 346 -11.71 13.53 -11.71
N VAL A 347 -12.26 12.44 -12.22
CA VAL A 347 -11.55 11.39 -12.97
C VAL A 347 -12.36 11.01 -14.19
N ASN A 348 -11.71 11.02 -15.35
CA ASN A 348 -12.24 10.40 -16.56
C ASN A 348 -11.52 9.06 -16.79
N PRO A 349 -12.11 7.91 -16.40
CA PRO A 349 -11.52 6.60 -16.62
C PRO A 349 -11.81 6.03 -18.01
N HIS A 350 -12.30 6.83 -18.97
CA HIS A 350 -12.60 6.37 -20.32
C HIS A 350 -11.54 6.82 -21.33
N GLN A 351 -11.50 6.13 -22.48
CA GLN A 351 -10.56 6.39 -23.57
C GLN A 351 -10.99 7.56 -24.49
N SER A 352 -12.10 8.21 -24.18
CA SER A 352 -12.59 9.41 -24.87
C SER A 352 -12.56 10.62 -23.94
N ALA A 353 -12.39 11.82 -24.51
CA ALA A 353 -12.50 13.05 -23.76
C ALA A 353 -13.93 13.26 -23.23
N ALA A 354 -14.03 13.96 -22.11
CA ALA A 354 -15.28 14.34 -21.47
C ALA A 354 -15.16 15.75 -20.88
N ASN A 355 -16.30 16.38 -20.60
CA ASN A 355 -16.33 17.67 -19.90
C ASN A 355 -16.85 17.45 -18.48
N VAL A 356 -16.33 18.23 -17.54
CA VAL A 356 -16.84 18.29 -16.17
C VAL A 356 -17.01 19.74 -15.74
N THR A 357 -18.10 20.04 -15.04
CA THR A 357 -18.31 21.36 -14.44
C THR A 357 -18.03 21.29 -12.95
N ASP A 358 -17.15 22.16 -12.47
CA ASP A 358 -16.80 22.24 -11.05
C ASP A 358 -17.89 22.99 -10.23
N PRO A 359 -17.81 22.98 -8.89
CA PRO A 359 -18.78 23.69 -8.04
C PRO A 359 -18.81 25.22 -8.22
N LEU A 360 -17.81 25.82 -8.86
CA LEU A 360 -17.77 27.24 -9.19
C LEU A 360 -18.40 27.55 -10.56
N GLY A 361 -18.92 26.52 -11.25
CA GLY A 361 -19.55 26.64 -12.56
C GLY A 361 -18.56 26.70 -13.73
N GLN A 362 -17.27 26.45 -13.49
CA GLN A 362 -16.28 26.39 -14.58
C GLN A 362 -16.29 25.01 -15.21
N THR A 363 -16.27 24.97 -16.54
CA THR A 363 -16.21 23.71 -17.29
C THR A 363 -14.79 23.42 -17.72
N HIS A 364 -14.35 22.19 -17.44
CA HIS A 364 -13.01 21.68 -17.72
C HIS A 364 -13.12 20.55 -18.75
N GLU A 365 -12.30 20.62 -19.78
CA GLU A 365 -12.12 19.52 -20.73
C GLU A 365 -11.14 18.51 -20.12
N MET A 366 -11.59 17.27 -19.96
CA MET A 366 -10.78 16.15 -19.48
C MET A 366 -10.43 15.24 -20.64
N GLY A 367 -9.14 15.07 -20.91
CA GLY A 367 -8.66 14.06 -21.85
C GLY A 367 -9.01 12.64 -21.39
N ALA A 368 -8.72 11.66 -22.26
CA ALA A 368 -8.81 10.25 -21.90
C ALA A 368 -7.94 9.94 -20.67
N LEU A 369 -8.38 9.06 -19.78
CA LEU A 369 -7.59 8.54 -18.65
C LEU A 369 -6.86 9.65 -17.89
N THR A 370 -7.63 10.60 -17.37
CA THR A 370 -7.08 11.84 -16.79
C THR A 370 -7.75 12.13 -15.45
N GLY A 371 -6.93 12.57 -14.50
CA GLY A 371 -7.36 13.12 -13.22
C GLY A 371 -7.33 14.64 -13.20
N LEU A 372 -8.18 15.25 -12.38
CA LEU A 372 -8.22 16.68 -12.15
C LEU A 372 -8.46 16.98 -10.68
N ILE A 373 -7.73 17.96 -10.14
CA ILE A 373 -7.97 18.56 -8.83
C ILE A 373 -8.13 20.06 -9.02
N VAL A 374 -9.25 20.62 -8.58
CA VAL A 374 -9.58 22.04 -8.66
C VAL A 374 -9.74 22.59 -7.24
N PRO A 375 -8.87 23.49 -6.76
CA PRO A 375 -9.13 24.22 -5.52
C PRO A 375 -10.40 25.05 -5.64
N VAL A 376 -11.28 25.02 -4.62
CA VAL A 376 -12.59 25.71 -4.63
C VAL A 376 -12.68 26.86 -3.61
N GLN A 377 -11.53 27.41 -3.20
CA GLN A 377 -11.44 28.53 -2.26
C GLN A 377 -10.96 29.82 -2.91
#